data_AF-A0A353BUM3-F1
#
_entry.id   AF-A0A353BUM3-F1
#
_cell.length_a   1.000
_cell.length_b   1.000
_cell.length_c   1.000
_cell.angle_alpha   90.00
_cell.angle_beta   90.00
_cell.angle_gamma   90.00
#
_symmetry.space_group_name_H-M   'P 1'
#
loop_
_entity.id
_entity.type
_entity.pdbx_description
1 polymer ?
#
loop_
_entity_poly.entity_id
_entity_poly.type
_entity_poly.pdbx_seq_one_letter_code
_entity_poly.pdbx_strand_id
1 'polypeptide(L)' 'YAVEYDCLDSFQFEPSLENRKIKNLFTAGQINGTSGYEEAAVQGLVAGINAARK' A
#
# COMPACT_ATOMS: atom_id res chain seq x y z
N TYR A 1 16.79 -4.86 -19.38
CA TYR A 1 15.64 -5.78 -19.34
C TYR A 1 14.49 -5.03 -18.70
N ALA A 2 13.26 -5.25 -19.16
CA ALA A 2 12.08 -4.72 -18.48
C ALA A 2 11.54 -5.80 -17.55
N VAL A 3 10.94 -5.39 -16.43
CA VAL A 3 10.22 -6.29 -15.54
C VAL A 3 8.81 -5.73 -15.39
N GLU A 4 7.83 -6.60 -15.58
CA GLU A 4 6.43 -6.30 -15.34
C GLU A 4 6.01 -6.99 -14.04
N TYR A 5 5.30 -6.25 -13.19
CA TYR A 5 4.73 -6.74 -11.96
C TYR A 5 3.25 -6.37 -11.93
N ASP A 6 2.44 -7.24 -11.36
CA ASP A 6 1.06 -6.90 -11.05
C ASP A 6 1.02 -5.90 -9.88
N CYS A 7 0.08 -4.97 -9.93
CA CYS A 7 -0.22 -4.06 -8.84
C CYS A 7 -1.73 -4.03 -8.56
N LEU A 8 -2.08 -3.69 -7.33
CA LEU A 8 -3.44 -3.46 -6.92
C LEU A 8 -3.83 -2.02 -7.29
N ASP A 9 -5.09 -1.85 -7.72
CA ASP A 9 -5.64 -0.53 -7.98
C ASP A 9 -5.74 0.27 -6.66
N SER A 10 -5.03 1.39 -6.60
CA SER A 10 -4.95 2.26 -5.42
C SER A 10 -6.32 2.81 -4.98
N PHE A 11 -7.32 2.86 -5.87
CA PHE A 11 -8.70 3.26 -5.51
C PHE A 11 -9.44 2.22 -4.66
N GLN A 12 -8.88 1.02 -4.48
CA GLN A 12 -9.44 -0.03 -3.61
C GLN A 12 -9.13 0.20 -2.13
N PHE A 13 -8.34 1.22 -1.80
CA PHE A 13 -7.89 1.52 -0.44
C PHE A 13 -8.45 2.87 0.05
N GLU A 14 -8.59 2.98 1.37
CA GLU A 14 -8.81 4.26 2.05
C GLU A 14 -7.51 5.06 2.14
N PRO A 15 -7.56 6.38 2.44
CA PRO A 15 -6.35 7.18 2.69
C PRO A 15 -5.47 6.65 3.83
N SER A 16 -6.02 5.79 4.71
CA SER A 16 -5.29 5.07 5.74
C SER A 16 -4.46 3.88 5.21
N LEU A 17 -4.54 3.59 3.92
CA LEU A 17 -3.98 2.41 3.24
C LEU A 17 -4.65 1.08 3.61
N GLU A 18 -5.81 1.13 4.25
CA GLU A 18 -6.64 -0.05 4.52
C GLU A 18 -7.49 -0.40 3.30
N ASN A 19 -7.65 -1.68 3.00
CA ASN A 19 -8.54 -2.15 1.95
C ASN A 19 -10.01 -1.86 2.29
N ARG A 20 -10.76 -1.31 1.33
CA ARG A 20 -12.18 -0.94 1.53
C ARG A 20 -13.11 -2.14 1.74
N LYS A 21 -12.74 -3.32 1.23
CA LYS A 21 -13.54 -4.56 1.30
C LYS A 21 -13.08 -5.50 2.41
N ILE A 22 -11.78 -5.55 2.66
CA ILE A 22 -11.15 -6.46 3.63
C ILE A 22 -10.63 -5.64 4.81
N LYS A 23 -11.33 -5.72 5.94
CA LYS A 23 -10.92 -5.02 7.17
C LYS A 23 -9.57 -5.54 7.66
N ASN A 24 -8.77 -4.64 8.23
CA ASN A 24 -7.44 -4.91 8.79
C ASN A 24 -6.39 -5.38 7.78
N LEU A 25 -6.67 -5.30 6.47
CA LEU A 25 -5.69 -5.53 5.42
C LEU A 25 -5.11 -4.19 4.97
N PHE A 26 -3.81 -4.00 5.18
CA PHE A 26 -3.07 -2.82 4.77
C PHE A 26 -1.99 -3.20 3.77
N THR A 27 -1.80 -2.38 2.73
CA THR A 27 -0.76 -2.59 1.72
C THR A 27 0.03 -1.31 1.49
N ALA A 28 1.28 -1.45 1.06
CA ALA A 28 2.19 -0.32 0.86
C ALA A 28 3.27 -0.65 -0.18
N GLY A 29 3.75 0.39 -0.88
CA GLY A 29 4.86 0.29 -1.81
C GLY A 29 4.45 -0.26 -3.17
N GLN A 30 5.29 -1.11 -3.76
CA GLN A 30 5.13 -1.51 -5.16
C GLN A 30 3.80 -2.21 -5.47
N ILE A 31 3.25 -2.94 -4.49
CA ILE A 31 1.92 -3.55 -4.62
C ILE A 31 0.80 -2.52 -4.81
N ASN A 32 1.01 -1.25 -4.41
CA ASN A 32 0.10 -0.12 -4.62
C ASN A 32 0.49 0.71 -5.88
N GLY A 33 1.32 0.17 -6.76
CA GLY A 33 1.66 0.78 -8.04
C GLY A 33 2.80 1.81 -8.00
N THR A 34 3.50 1.97 -6.88
CA THR A 34 4.73 2.80 -6.85
C THR A 34 5.98 2.01 -7.22
N SER A 35 7.08 2.68 -7.51
CA SER A 35 8.36 2.00 -7.82
C SER A 35 9.57 2.57 -7.07
N GLY A 36 9.46 3.80 -6.55
CA GLY A 36 10.53 4.42 -5.79
C GLY A 36 10.58 3.97 -4.33
N TYR A 37 11.78 4.00 -3.77
CA TYR A 37 12.05 3.56 -2.40
C TYR A 37 11.42 4.50 -1.38
N GLU A 38 11.47 5.79 -1.67
CA GLU A 38 10.96 6.87 -0.83
C GLU A 38 9.44 6.75 -0.66
N GLU A 39 8.71 6.53 -1.76
CA GLU A 39 7.27 6.35 -1.74
C GLU A 39 6.88 5.08 -0.99
N ALA A 40 7.61 3.98 -1.21
CA ALA A 40 7.35 2.72 -0.52
C ALA A 40 7.61 2.83 1.00
N ALA A 41 8.68 3.51 1.40
CA ALA A 41 9.02 3.72 2.82
C ALA A 41 7.94 4.54 3.53
N VAL A 42 7.48 5.64 2.93
CA VAL A 42 6.45 6.50 3.53
C VAL A 42 5.11 5.76 3.62
N GLN A 43 4.70 5.05 2.57
CA GLN A 43 3.48 4.24 2.63
C GLN A 43 3.58 3.13 3.67
N GLY A 44 4.72 2.44 3.76
CA GLY A 44 4.94 1.37 4.73
C GLY A 44 4.82 1.88 6.17
N LEU A 45 5.38 3.06 6.45
CA LEU A 45 5.23 3.71 7.76
C LEU A 45 3.76 4.03 8.07
N VAL A 46 3.02 4.63 7.13
CA VAL A 46 1.61 4.99 7.33
C VAL A 46 0.74 3.74 7.51
N ALA A 47 0.91 2.74 6.66
CA ALA A 47 0.20 1.46 6.74
C ALA A 47 0.49 0.76 8.08
N GLY A 48 1.75 0.72 8.51
CA GLY A 48 2.16 0.12 9.78
C GLY A 48 1.56 0.83 11.00
N ILE A 49 1.57 2.17 11.02
CA ILE A 49 0.95 2.96 12.10
C ILE A 49 -0.54 2.68 12.17
N ASN A 50 -1.24 2.67 11.04
CA ASN A 50 -2.69 2.45 11.02
C ASN A 50 -3.05 1.00 11.37
N ALA A 51 -2.25 0.02 10.93
CA ALA A 51 -2.42 -1.37 11.31
C ALA A 51 -2.25 -1.60 12.82
N ALA A 52 -1.26 -0.94 13.44
CA ALA A 52 -1.02 -1.07 14.89
C ALA A 52 -2.10 -0.36 15.75
N ARG A 53 -2.79 0.64 15.20
CA ARG A 53 -3.84 1.40 15.91
C ARG A 53 -5.22 0.75 15.83
N LYS A 54 -5.39 -0.30 15.04
CA LYS A 54 -6.68 -0.93 14.74
C LYS A 54 -6.80 -2.29 15.39
#